data_AF-A0A497LQC5-F1
#
_entry.id   AF-A0A497LQC5-F1
#
_cell.length_a   1.000
_cell.length_b   1.000
_cell.length_c   1.000
_cell.angle_alpha   90.00
_cell.angle_beta   90.00
_cell.angle_gamma   90.00
#
_symmetry.space_group_name_H-M   'P 1'
#
loop_
_entity.id
_entity.type
_entity.pdbx_description
1 polymer ?
#
loop_
_entity_poly.entity_id
_entity_poly.type
_entity_poly.pdbx_seq_one_letter_code
_entity_poly.pdbx_strand_id
1 'polypeptide(L)'
;MSHDEILKKYVANIEEACGEEKDIIIMLKHEGRDEALKKILGKVKVVRSLANIAYDADFEGKQMRIYRTGKILMKKLKDKREAEDILKKLLS
;
A
#
# COMPACT_ATOMS: atom_id res chain seq x y z
N MET A 1 9.73 3.37 17.24
CA MET A 1 8.58 4.00 16.56
C MET A 1 7.41 3.03 16.67
N SER A 2 6.29 3.44 17.24
CA SER A 2 5.12 2.59 17.33
C SER A 2 4.52 2.35 15.93
N HIS A 3 3.72 1.29 15.78
CA HIS A 3 3.15 0.93 14.49
C HIS A 3 2.19 2.02 13.96
N ASP A 4 1.53 2.78 14.84
CA ASP A 4 0.64 3.88 14.46
C ASP A 4 1.39 5.17 14.07
N GLU A 5 2.58 5.41 14.65
CA GLU A 5 3.45 6.52 14.23
C GLU A 5 3.95 6.35 12.80
N ILE A 6 4.23 5.11 12.38
CA ILE A 6 4.63 4.79 11.00
C ILE A 6 3.50 5.12 10.02
N LEU A 7 2.27 4.71 10.31
CA LEU A 7 1.14 5.04 9.44
C LEU A 7 0.92 6.56 9.38
N LYS A 8 0.99 7.25 10.53
CA LYS A 8 0.91 8.73 10.56
C LYS A 8 2.03 9.40 9.77
N LYS A 9 3.23 8.82 9.72
CA LYS A 9 4.37 9.37 8.97
C LYS A 9 4.17 9.26 7.45
N TYR A 10 3.67 8.13 6.95
CA TYR A 10 3.67 7.86 5.51
C TYR A 10 2.29 7.87 4.84
N VAL A 11 1.20 7.67 5.57
CA VAL A 11 -0.14 7.52 4.99
C VAL A 11 -0.92 8.82 5.15
N ALA A 12 -1.44 9.32 4.03
CA ALA A 12 -2.29 10.50 3.98
C ALA A 12 -3.77 10.12 4.14
N ASN A 13 -4.21 9.08 3.43
CA ASN A 13 -5.59 8.59 3.52
C ASN A 13 -5.69 7.08 3.22
N ILE A 14 -6.73 6.45 3.76
CA ILE A 14 -7.15 5.08 3.45
C ILE A 14 -8.66 5.11 3.16
N GLU A 15 -9.04 4.76 1.94
CA GLU A 15 -10.40 4.78 1.42
C GLU A 15 -10.83 3.35 1.05
N GLU A 16 -12.03 2.97 1.45
CA GLU A 16 -12.67 1.73 0.99
C GLU A 16 -13.47 2.04 -0.28
N ALA A 17 -13.23 1.28 -1.35
CA ALA A 17 -13.96 1.44 -2.59
C ALA A 17 -15.41 0.93 -2.44
N CYS A 18 -16.37 1.70 -2.92
CA CYS A 18 -17.77 1.26 -2.99
C CYS A 18 -17.94 0.26 -4.15
N GLY A 19 -17.94 -1.04 -3.83
CA GLY A 19 -18.14 -2.14 -4.78
C GLY A 19 -18.31 -3.48 -4.07
N GLU A 20 -18.69 -4.52 -4.80
CA GLU A 20 -18.82 -5.89 -4.25
C GLU A 20 -17.48 -6.44 -3.75
N GLU A 21 -16.38 -6.05 -4.41
CA GLU A 21 -15.02 -6.31 -3.96
C GLU A 21 -14.57 -5.21 -3.00
N LYS A 22 -14.16 -5.61 -1.79
CA LYS A 22 -13.58 -4.72 -0.78
C LYS A 22 -12.13 -4.36 -1.13
N ASP A 23 -12.03 -3.51 -2.13
CA ASP A 23 -10.77 -2.91 -2.54
C ASP A 23 -10.48 -1.69 -1.66
N ILE A 24 -9.21 -1.55 -1.27
CA ILE A 24 -8.76 -0.46 -0.40
C ILE A 24 -7.72 0.36 -1.13
N ILE A 25 -7.98 1.66 -1.19
CA ILE A 25 -7.11 2.66 -1.79
C ILE A 25 -6.35 3.36 -0.67
N ILE A 26 -5.03 3.36 -0.78
CA ILE A 26 -4.13 4.02 0.16
C ILE A 26 -3.41 5.12 -0.60
N MET A 27 -3.38 6.30 0.00
CA MET A 27 -2.65 7.45 -0.51
C MET A 27 -1.50 7.76 0.44
N LEU A 28 -0.27 7.72 -0.08
CA LEU A 28 0.93 8.11 0.67
C LEU A 28 1.06 9.64 0.75
N LYS A 29 1.64 10.14 1.84
CA LYS A 29 2.00 11.56 2.00
C LYS A 29 3.13 11.93 1.05
N HIS A 30 3.06 13.14 0.49
CA HIS A 30 4.06 13.63 -0.45
C HIS A 30 5.48 13.63 0.14
N GLU A 31 5.63 14.14 1.36
CA GLU A 31 6.92 14.30 2.06
C GLU A 31 7.65 12.96 2.35
N GLY A 32 6.89 11.87 2.52
CA GLY A 32 7.43 10.55 2.84
C GLY A 32 7.26 9.52 1.73
N ARG A 33 6.74 9.91 0.56
CA ARG A 33 6.31 8.99 -0.50
C ARG A 33 7.44 8.11 -0.99
N ASP A 34 8.58 8.71 -1.36
CA ASP A 34 9.66 7.98 -2.02
C ASP A 34 10.33 6.98 -1.04
N GLU A 35 10.44 7.37 0.23
CA GLU A 35 10.91 6.50 1.31
C GLU A 35 9.95 5.31 1.51
N ALA A 36 8.64 5.58 1.59
CA ALA A 36 7.61 4.55 1.73
C ALA A 36 7.59 3.59 0.54
N LEU A 37 7.65 4.10 -0.69
CA LEU A 37 7.70 3.27 -1.90
C LEU A 37 8.93 2.37 -1.91
N LYS A 38 10.10 2.89 -1.52
CA LYS A 38 11.32 2.08 -1.41
C LYS A 38 11.16 0.95 -0.39
N LYS A 39 10.58 1.23 0.79
CA LYS A 39 10.33 0.22 1.83
C LYS A 39 9.35 -0.86 1.35
N ILE A 40 8.22 -0.45 0.77
CA ILE A 40 7.20 -1.36 0.26
C ILE A 40 7.78 -2.24 -0.84
N LEU A 41 8.38 -1.64 -1.88
CA LEU A 41 8.94 -2.38 -3.02
C LEU A 41 10.09 -3.31 -2.60
N GLY A 42 10.78 -3.03 -1.50
CA GLY A 42 11.80 -3.91 -0.93
C GLY A 42 11.27 -5.15 -0.19
N LYS A 43 9.97 -5.20 0.13
CA LYS A 43 9.34 -6.29 0.91
C LYS A 43 8.30 -7.08 0.13
N VAL A 44 7.73 -6.52 -0.93
CA VAL A 44 6.75 -7.20 -1.77
C VAL A 44 7.41 -8.06 -2.83
N LYS A 45 6.69 -9.08 -3.29
CA LYS A 45 7.03 -9.82 -4.51
C LYS A 45 6.45 -9.08 -5.71
N VAL A 46 7.29 -8.39 -6.49
CA VAL A 46 6.85 -7.76 -7.74
C VAL A 46 6.49 -8.84 -8.76
N VAL A 47 5.23 -8.86 -9.19
CA VAL A 47 4.70 -9.79 -10.19
C VAL A 47 4.85 -9.22 -11.59
N ARG A 48 4.58 -7.93 -11.76
CA ARG A 48 4.67 -7.24 -13.05
C ARG A 48 5.03 -5.77 -12.87
N SER A 49 5.92 -5.26 -13.72
CA SER A 49 6.14 -3.81 -13.86
C SER A 49 5.34 -3.27 -15.04
N LEU A 50 4.63 -2.16 -14.84
CA LEU A 50 3.83 -1.48 -15.85
C LEU A 50 4.54 -0.19 -16.26
N ALA A 51 5.55 -0.33 -17.13
CA ALA A 51 6.23 0.75 -17.85
C ALA A 51 6.46 2.02 -17.01
N ASN A 52 7.19 1.91 -15.90
CA ASN A 52 7.51 3.03 -15.01
C ASN A 52 6.32 3.77 -14.38
N ILE A 53 5.09 3.27 -14.48
CA ILE A 53 3.88 3.89 -13.90
C ILE A 53 3.49 3.18 -12.59
N ALA A 54 3.45 1.86 -12.61
CA ALA A 54 3.01 1.06 -11.49
C ALA A 54 3.68 -0.33 -11.44
N TYR A 55 3.52 -1.00 -10.31
CA TYR A 55 3.93 -2.37 -10.07
C TYR A 55 2.73 -3.17 -9.58
N ASP A 56 2.42 -4.29 -10.23
CA ASP A 56 1.58 -5.32 -9.65
C ASP A 56 2.46 -6.17 -8.76
N ALA A 57 2.07 -6.33 -7.50
CA ALA A 57 2.82 -7.02 -6.49
C ALA A 57 1.94 -7.91 -5.62
N ASP A 58 2.57 -8.89 -5.00
CA ASP A 58 1.98 -9.76 -3.99
C ASP A 58 2.73 -9.58 -2.67
N PHE A 59 1.98 -9.56 -1.57
CA PHE A 59 2.54 -9.61 -0.22
C PHE A 59 1.69 -10.56 0.63
N GLU A 60 2.29 -11.66 1.11
CA GLU A 60 1.58 -12.67 1.91
C GLU A 60 0.30 -13.19 1.23
N GLY A 61 0.28 -13.31 -0.11
CA GLY A 61 -0.89 -13.76 -0.88
C GLY A 61 -1.94 -12.67 -1.13
N LYS A 62 -1.65 -11.42 -0.76
CA LYS A 62 -2.51 -10.25 -1.02
C LYS A 62 -1.99 -9.48 -2.23
N GLN A 63 -2.86 -9.35 -3.23
CA GLN A 63 -2.55 -8.62 -4.44
C GLN A 63 -2.70 -7.13 -4.24
N MET A 64 -1.71 -6.38 -4.74
CA MET A 64 -1.74 -4.93 -4.74
C MET A 64 -1.13 -4.33 -5.99
N ARG A 65 -1.61 -3.16 -6.36
CA ARG A 65 -1.01 -2.32 -7.38
C ARG A 65 -0.43 -1.08 -6.74
N ILE A 66 0.87 -0.88 -6.90
CA ILE A 66 1.63 0.24 -6.32
C ILE A 66 1.97 1.21 -7.44
N TYR A 67 1.41 2.42 -7.39
CA TYR A 67 1.69 3.49 -8.34
C TYR A 67 2.84 4.35 -7.85
N ARG A 68 3.72 4.78 -8.75
CA ARG A 68 4.84 5.69 -8.39
C ARG A 68 4.37 7.04 -7.86
N THR A 69 3.12 7.42 -8.11
CA THR A 69 2.49 8.62 -7.56
C THR A 69 2.24 8.54 -6.05
N GLY A 70 2.36 7.36 -5.45
CA GLY A 70 2.09 7.11 -4.03
C GLY A 70 0.69 6.55 -3.74
N LYS A 71 -0.09 6.26 -4.79
CA LYS A 71 -1.34 5.52 -4.68
C LYS A 71 -1.04 4.03 -4.59
N ILE A 72 -1.73 3.31 -3.71
CA ILE A 72 -1.69 1.85 -3.62
C ILE A 72 -3.13 1.35 -3.65
N LEU A 73 -3.40 0.36 -4.49
CA LEU A 73 -4.67 -0.35 -4.53
C LEU A 73 -4.45 -1.76 -4.01
N MET A 74 -5.02 -2.09 -2.85
CA MET A 74 -5.04 -3.44 -2.31
C MET A 74 -6.37 -4.09 -2.65
N LYS A 75 -6.33 -5.30 -3.22
CA LYS A 75 -7.53 -5.99 -3.68
C LYS A 75 -8.00 -7.03 -2.69
N LYS A 76 -9.31 -7.24 -2.62
CA LYS A 76 -9.94 -8.36 -1.87
C LYS A 76 -9.53 -8.40 -0.39
N LEU A 77 -9.54 -7.25 0.28
CA LEU A 77 -9.32 -7.17 1.72
C LEU A 77 -10.62 -7.37 2.49
N LYS A 78 -10.52 -7.75 3.75
CA LYS A 78 -11.67 -7.95 4.65
C LYS A 78 -12.23 -6.63 5.13
N ASP A 79 -11.36 -5.69 5.45
CA ASP A 79 -11.67 -4.37 6.00
C ASP A 79 -10.41 -3.47 6.00
N LYS A 80 -10.60 -2.22 6.42
CA LYS A 80 -9.55 -1.23 6.63
C LYS A 80 -8.45 -1.68 7.60
N ARG A 81 -8.76 -2.47 8.64
CA ARG A 81 -7.76 -2.91 9.62
C ARG A 81 -6.76 -3.86 8.99
N GLU A 82 -7.23 -4.76 8.12
CA GLU A 82 -6.34 -5.64 7.36
C GLU A 82 -5.35 -4.84 6.49
N ALA A 83 -5.80 -3.74 5.85
CA ALA A 83 -4.90 -2.85 5.11
C ALA A 83 -3.87 -2.16 6.01
N GLU A 84 -4.30 -1.67 7.18
CA GLU A 84 -3.41 -1.03 8.15
C GLU A 84 -2.32 -1.98 8.67
N ASP A 85 -2.67 -3.24 8.95
CA ASP A 85 -1.72 -4.26 9.42
C ASP A 85 -0.70 -4.63 8.33
N ILE A 86 -1.15 -4.78 7.08
CA ILE A 86 -0.27 -5.00 5.94
C ILE A 86 0.68 -3.80 5.76
N LEU A 87 0.15 -2.57 5.79
CA LEU A 87 0.96 -1.36 5.66
C LEU A 87 2.00 -1.23 6.77
N LYS A 88 1.63 -1.54 8.01
CA LYS A 88 2.54 -1.54 9.16
C LYS A 88 3.73 -2.47 8.93
N LYS A 89 3.48 -3.69 8.42
CA LYS A 89 4.54 -4.64 8.06
C LYS A 89 5.40 -4.15 6.90
N LEU A 90 4.80 -3.51 5.89
CA LEU A 90 5.52 -3.01 4.72
C LEU A 90 6.39 -1.77 5.05
N LEU A 91 5.91 -0.89 5.92
CA LEU A 91 6.54 0.40 6.22
C LEU A 91 7.48 0.38 7.43
N SER A 92 7.52 -0.73 8.19
CA SER A 92 8.48 -0.94 9.28
C SER A 92 9.94 -0.86 8.83
#